data_AF-A0A8J5K7Q9-F1
#
_entry.id   AF-A0A8J5K7Q9-F1
#
_cell.length_a   1.000
_cell.length_b   1.000
_cell.length_c   1.000
_cell.angle_alpha   90.00
_cell.angle_beta   90.00
_cell.angle_gamma   90.00
#
_symmetry.space_group_name_H-M   'P 1'
#
loop_
_entity.id
_entity.type
_entity.pdbx_description
1 polymer ?
#
loop_
_entity_poly.entity_id
_entity_poly.type
_entity_poly.pdbx_seq_one_letter_code
_entity_poly.pdbx_strand_id
1 'polypeptide(L)'
;MASTSGSGTKPKTRKDNEVWLIGPTAHALTVRLAIRKEEERARFSKALAQKTKEDEKQGMNPPFSSSSESEEQVNSSASECSPKKSKPGKPRAKNIMSPVLAKALDRTKISDRDAVHLIAAAAQSLGHNVEDIAVNRKTIRQSRMKLRVQSFKSAKEQFILNLDPTIPLVVHWDGKLLPETAGGKETNDRLPIIVSYEENEQLLNVSKLPNGTGEAMANAVVEVVKDWKLKDYIVAMSFDTTSSNTGRHTGACKLIEIKLEKNLLWLPCRHHVHEVVIGGVFDHVMGPSTGPDILVFKRFQAFWPNIVQSDYSTAATDQEMDLVVTENREVQAPANDLLFLKKISDYTKVDKEVSEEACCKFINHLWYLNEEVVGFAFFDMNVGDETKQRMVDSLKKAQNGNRMKAVVKPQDVNDIHLEDFVSSATSKFFDMLNLPTDFLQLSPSLWQTNAGYCKAQKKLKTMKVVNDVAERGVALIQDYIHVITKDEEQRQFLLQVVSDHRKNFPNSLKRSVIEALKKNDLCC
;
A
#
# COMPACT_ATOMS: atom_id res chain seq x y z
N MET A 1 -55.71 -42.54 -31.58
CA MET A 1 -55.72 -42.26 -33.03
C MET A 1 -54.30 -41.88 -33.41
N ALA A 2 -53.68 -42.69 -34.27
CA ALA A 2 -52.29 -42.59 -34.70
C ALA A 2 -52.24 -42.35 -36.21
N SER A 3 -51.27 -41.54 -36.67
CA SER A 3 -50.60 -41.60 -37.99
C SER A 3 -49.62 -40.41 -38.10
N THR A 4 -48.33 -40.57 -37.82
CA THR A 4 -47.22 -40.89 -38.78
C THR A 4 -47.00 -39.86 -39.90
N SER A 5 -45.85 -39.18 -39.89
CA SER A 5 -44.75 -39.39 -40.84
C SER A 5 -43.61 -38.39 -40.60
N GLY A 6 -42.39 -38.89 -40.52
CA GLY A 6 -41.17 -38.09 -40.50
C GLY A 6 -40.48 -38.06 -41.87
N SER A 7 -39.48 -37.19 -42.03
CA SER A 7 -38.27 -37.48 -42.81
C SER A 7 -37.24 -36.35 -42.67
N GLY A 8 -35.95 -36.71 -42.70
CA GLY A 8 -34.96 -35.92 -43.44
C GLY A 8 -33.94 -35.10 -42.64
N THR A 9 -32.80 -35.72 -42.35
CA THR A 9 -31.52 -35.13 -41.90
C THR A 9 -30.81 -34.21 -42.91
N LYS A 10 -29.88 -33.38 -42.38
CA LYS A 10 -28.60 -32.83 -42.94
C LYS A 10 -28.50 -31.32 -43.31
N PRO A 11 -27.27 -30.74 -43.27
CA PRO A 11 -26.93 -29.55 -42.48
C PRO A 11 -26.91 -28.26 -43.30
N LYS A 12 -27.17 -27.11 -42.66
CA LYS A 12 -26.95 -25.80 -43.30
C LYS A 12 -25.47 -25.45 -43.31
N THR A 13 -24.95 -25.43 -44.53
CA THR A 13 -23.63 -25.00 -44.95
C THR A 13 -23.34 -23.53 -44.60
N ARG A 14 -22.11 -23.33 -44.15
CA ARG A 14 -21.29 -22.12 -44.14
C ARG A 14 -21.59 -21.20 -45.34
N LYS A 15 -21.95 -19.95 -45.07
CA LYS A 15 -21.76 -18.83 -46.00
C LYS A 15 -20.68 -17.93 -45.39
N ASP A 16 -19.47 -18.10 -45.90
CA ASP A 16 -18.40 -17.11 -45.77
C ASP A 16 -18.68 -15.92 -46.72
N ASN A 17 -18.03 -14.81 -46.39
CA ASN A 17 -17.69 -13.64 -47.23
C ASN A 17 -18.65 -12.44 -47.21
N GLU A 18 -18.53 -11.62 -46.14
CA GLU A 18 -18.49 -10.17 -46.33
C GLU A 18 -17.04 -9.70 -46.20
N VAL A 19 -16.51 -9.27 -47.34
CA VAL A 19 -15.17 -8.69 -47.51
C VAL A 19 -15.26 -7.24 -47.05
N TRP A 20 -14.64 -6.92 -45.90
CA TRP A 20 -14.35 -5.54 -45.55
C TRP A 20 -13.30 -5.00 -46.53
N LEU A 21 -13.69 -4.05 -47.38
CA LEU A 21 -12.79 -3.29 -48.24
C LEU A 21 -11.90 -2.39 -47.37
N ILE A 22 -10.81 -2.98 -46.88
CA ILE A 22 -9.71 -2.26 -46.26
C ILE A 22 -8.91 -1.59 -47.39
N GLY A 23 -8.76 -0.27 -47.34
CA GLY A 23 -8.01 0.49 -48.35
C GLY A 23 -6.58 -0.06 -48.58
N PRO A 24 -5.98 0.17 -49.76
CA PRO A 24 -4.74 -0.48 -50.21
C PRO A 24 -3.57 -0.40 -49.21
N THR A 25 -3.54 0.66 -48.39
CA THR A 25 -2.50 0.92 -47.39
C THR A 25 -2.63 0.05 -46.14
N ALA A 26 -3.86 -0.24 -45.69
CA ALA A 26 -4.10 -1.02 -44.48
C ALA A 26 -3.98 -2.53 -44.75
N HIS A 27 -4.38 -3.03 -45.92
CA HIS A 27 -4.14 -4.43 -46.31
C HIS A 27 -2.63 -4.74 -46.42
N ALA A 28 -1.85 -3.82 -47.01
CA ALA A 28 -0.39 -3.96 -47.06
C ALA A 28 0.26 -3.95 -45.66
N LEU A 29 -0.28 -3.18 -44.71
CA LEU A 29 0.18 -3.17 -43.32
C LEU A 29 -0.16 -4.48 -42.61
N THR A 30 -1.39 -5.00 -42.79
CA THR A 30 -1.81 -6.28 -42.21
C THR A 30 -0.98 -7.45 -42.74
N VAL A 31 -0.68 -7.47 -44.05
CA VAL A 31 0.18 -8.49 -44.67
C VAL A 31 1.62 -8.38 -44.16
N ARG A 32 2.19 -7.17 -44.04
CA ARG A 32 3.53 -6.97 -43.46
C ARG A 32 3.60 -7.40 -41.99
N LEU A 33 2.56 -7.13 -41.20
CA LEU A 33 2.48 -7.56 -39.81
C LEU A 33 2.31 -9.08 -39.70
N ALA A 34 1.57 -9.73 -40.60
CA ALA A 34 1.45 -11.18 -40.65
C ALA A 34 2.80 -11.84 -40.99
N ILE A 35 3.51 -11.34 -42.00
CA ILE A 35 4.85 -11.84 -42.39
C ILE A 35 5.83 -11.67 -41.22
N ARG A 36 5.86 -10.50 -40.58
CA ARG A 36 6.73 -10.25 -39.42
C ARG A 36 6.43 -11.19 -38.24
N LYS A 37 5.15 -11.49 -37.99
CA LYS A 37 4.71 -12.41 -36.94
C LYS A 37 5.09 -13.86 -37.23
N GLU A 38 5.08 -14.26 -38.51
CA GLU A 38 5.54 -15.58 -38.96
C GLU A 38 7.08 -15.71 -38.85
N GLU A 39 7.82 -14.66 -39.23
CA GLU A 39 9.27 -14.59 -39.07
C GLU A 39 9.71 -14.62 -37.61
N GLU A 40 9.00 -13.91 -36.72
CA GLU A 40 9.25 -13.92 -35.27
C GLU A 40 8.96 -15.29 -34.64
N ARG A 41 7.88 -15.98 -35.07
CA ARG A 41 7.60 -17.37 -34.65
C ARG A 41 8.70 -18.33 -35.10
N ALA A 42 9.20 -18.18 -36.33
CA ALA A 42 10.30 -19.00 -36.84
C ALA A 42 11.60 -18.76 -36.07
N ARG A 43 11.91 -17.50 -35.71
CA ARG A 43 13.07 -17.16 -34.86
C ARG A 43 12.94 -17.73 -33.45
N PHE A 44 11.76 -17.63 -32.85
CA PHE A 44 11.49 -18.17 -31.52
C PHE A 44 11.60 -19.70 -31.49
N SER A 45 11.07 -20.39 -32.50
CA SER A 45 11.19 -21.85 -32.63
C SER A 45 12.64 -22.31 -32.79
N LYS A 46 13.46 -21.58 -33.56
CA LYS A 46 14.91 -21.84 -33.69
C LYS A 46 15.65 -21.65 -32.37
N ALA A 47 15.35 -20.56 -31.63
CA ALA A 47 15.95 -20.28 -30.33
C ALA A 47 15.60 -21.34 -29.28
N LEU A 48 14.34 -21.80 -29.29
CA LEU A 48 13.88 -22.87 -28.39
C LEU A 48 14.63 -24.18 -28.69
N ALA A 49 14.76 -24.55 -29.96
CA ALA A 49 15.48 -25.76 -30.37
C ALA A 49 17.01 -25.71 -30.08
N GLN A 50 17.61 -24.52 -30.06
CA GLN A 50 19.00 -24.34 -29.62
C GLN A 50 19.12 -24.50 -28.10
N LYS A 51 18.18 -23.94 -27.33
CA LYS A 51 18.18 -24.03 -25.87
C LYS A 51 17.96 -25.46 -25.37
N THR A 52 17.08 -26.24 -26.02
CA THR A 52 16.87 -27.65 -25.67
C THR A 52 18.14 -28.49 -25.89
N LYS A 53 18.95 -28.17 -26.91
CA LYS A 53 20.25 -28.82 -27.16
C LYS A 53 21.35 -28.41 -26.18
N GLU A 54 21.24 -27.23 -25.58
CA GLU A 54 22.15 -26.76 -24.53
C GLU A 54 21.80 -27.36 -23.16
N ASP A 55 20.50 -27.48 -22.85
CA ASP A 55 19.99 -28.07 -21.61
C ASP A 55 20.25 -29.60 -21.56
N GLU A 56 20.23 -30.31 -22.71
CA GLU A 56 20.63 -31.72 -22.78
C GLU A 56 22.15 -31.94 -22.55
N LYS A 57 22.98 -30.91 -22.70
CA LYS A 57 24.43 -30.98 -22.47
C LYS A 57 24.85 -30.66 -21.03
N GLN A 58 23.97 -30.10 -20.21
CA GLN A 58 24.26 -29.77 -18.81
C GLN A 58 23.33 -30.56 -17.89
N GLY A 59 23.74 -31.76 -17.49
CA GLY A 59 23.04 -32.53 -16.47
C GLY A 59 22.97 -31.78 -15.13
N MET A 60 21.77 -31.34 -14.74
CA MET A 60 21.52 -30.67 -13.47
C MET A 60 21.10 -31.67 -12.37
N ASN A 61 21.88 -31.70 -11.28
CA ASN A 61 21.41 -32.14 -9.97
C ASN A 61 20.64 -30.98 -9.28
N PRO A 62 19.50 -31.23 -8.62
CA PRO A 62 18.80 -30.20 -7.86
C PRO A 62 19.39 -30.06 -6.44
N PRO A 63 19.52 -28.83 -5.88
CA PRO A 63 19.83 -28.64 -4.47
C PRO A 63 18.55 -28.27 -3.72
N PHE A 64 17.94 -29.23 -3.03
CA PHE A 64 17.03 -28.93 -1.91
C PHE A 64 17.02 -30.12 -0.94
N SER A 65 17.71 -29.98 0.18
CA SER A 65 17.59 -30.92 1.31
C SER A 65 16.61 -30.31 2.31
N SER A 66 15.35 -30.75 2.29
CA SER A 66 14.45 -30.55 3.41
C SER A 66 14.84 -31.50 4.54
N SER A 67 15.29 -30.99 5.68
CA SER A 67 15.45 -31.81 6.88
C SER A 67 14.25 -31.56 7.80
N SER A 68 13.42 -32.59 7.92
CA SER A 68 12.29 -32.77 8.83
C SER A 68 12.64 -32.45 10.29
N GLU A 69 11.74 -31.72 10.97
CA GLU A 69 11.76 -31.47 12.41
C GLU A 69 11.15 -32.69 13.14
N SER A 70 11.90 -33.31 14.05
CA SER A 70 11.35 -34.25 15.04
C SER A 70 11.27 -33.57 16.40
N GLU A 71 10.06 -33.53 16.96
CA GLU A 71 9.77 -33.04 18.31
C GLU A 71 10.27 -34.06 19.35
N GLU A 72 11.13 -33.65 20.27
CA GLU A 72 11.43 -34.43 21.47
C GLU A 72 10.60 -33.93 22.66
N GLN A 73 9.76 -34.84 23.17
CA GLN A 73 8.95 -34.68 24.36
C GLN A 73 9.82 -34.59 25.62
N VAL A 74 9.42 -33.68 26.51
CA VAL A 74 10.01 -33.47 27.83
C VAL A 74 9.58 -34.60 28.76
N ASN A 75 10.54 -35.38 29.26
CA ASN A 75 10.31 -36.31 30.36
C ASN A 75 11.05 -35.82 31.61
N SER A 76 10.29 -35.39 32.62
CA SER A 76 10.79 -34.95 33.92
C SER A 76 10.96 -36.14 34.86
N SER A 77 12.18 -36.44 35.26
CA SER A 77 12.43 -37.22 36.48
C SER A 77 13.45 -36.49 37.33
N ALA A 78 13.03 -36.17 38.55
CA ALA A 78 13.86 -35.60 39.60
C ALA A 78 14.73 -36.72 40.19
N SER A 79 16.04 -36.50 40.24
CA SER A 79 16.97 -37.31 41.01
C SER A 79 17.86 -36.37 41.83
N GLU A 80 17.67 -36.41 43.14
CA GLU A 80 18.52 -35.77 44.13
C GLU A 80 19.90 -36.44 44.14
N CYS A 81 20.98 -35.64 44.07
CA CYS A 81 22.29 -36.08 44.53
C CYS A 81 23.14 -34.91 45.04
N SER A 82 23.90 -35.24 46.07
CA SER A 82 24.58 -34.44 47.11
C SER A 82 25.60 -33.38 46.63
N PRO A 83 25.98 -32.41 47.50
CA PRO A 83 26.76 -31.23 47.09
C PRO A 83 28.24 -31.58 46.85
N LYS A 84 28.67 -31.48 45.59
CA LYS A 84 30.09 -31.47 45.22
C LYS A 84 30.63 -30.04 45.33
N LYS A 85 31.73 -29.88 46.07
CA LYS A 85 32.49 -28.64 46.25
C LYS A 85 32.78 -27.99 44.88
N SER A 86 32.29 -26.76 44.70
CA SER A 86 32.46 -25.98 43.48
C SER A 86 33.92 -25.56 43.30
N LYS A 87 34.53 -25.96 42.17
CA LYS A 87 35.73 -25.31 41.62
C LYS A 87 35.40 -23.83 41.35
N PRO A 88 36.39 -22.90 41.33
CA PRO A 88 36.15 -21.52 40.95
C PRO A 88 35.54 -21.53 39.54
N GLY A 89 34.28 -21.10 39.42
CA GLY A 89 33.57 -21.14 38.15
C GLY A 89 34.28 -20.27 37.13
N LYS A 90 34.52 -20.79 35.92
CA LYS A 90 34.94 -19.96 34.78
C LYS A 90 34.01 -18.73 34.73
N PRO A 91 34.54 -17.52 34.45
CA PRO A 91 33.70 -16.33 34.32
C PRO A 91 32.58 -16.60 33.32
N ARG A 92 31.36 -16.18 33.68
CA ARG A 92 30.18 -16.42 32.84
C ARG A 92 30.35 -15.65 31.53
N ALA A 93 30.26 -16.35 30.40
CA ALA A 93 30.38 -15.75 29.08
C ALA A 93 29.46 -14.53 28.94
N LYS A 94 29.99 -13.43 28.37
CA LYS A 94 29.32 -12.15 28.28
C LYS A 94 28.19 -12.19 27.24
N ASN A 95 26.99 -11.77 27.62
CA ASN A 95 25.92 -11.54 26.64
C ASN A 95 26.21 -10.24 25.88
N ILE A 96 26.42 -10.36 24.58
CA ILE A 96 26.72 -9.23 23.69
C ILE A 96 25.50 -8.73 22.92
N MET A 97 24.34 -9.39 23.06
CA MET A 97 23.15 -9.01 22.33
C MET A 97 22.60 -7.69 22.88
N SER A 98 22.88 -6.59 22.17
CA SER A 98 22.35 -5.25 22.44
C SER A 98 21.10 -4.98 21.59
N PRO A 99 20.28 -3.95 21.94
CA PRO A 99 19.15 -3.52 21.10
C PRO A 99 19.58 -3.20 19.66
N VAL A 100 20.73 -2.54 19.49
CA VAL A 100 21.29 -2.16 18.18
C VAL A 100 21.64 -3.41 17.36
N LEU A 101 22.37 -4.37 17.96
CA LEU A 101 22.75 -5.60 17.27
C LEU A 101 21.51 -6.45 16.91
N ALA A 102 20.57 -6.60 17.84
CA ALA A 102 19.34 -7.37 17.61
C ALA A 102 18.51 -6.79 16.46
N LYS A 103 18.30 -5.46 16.44
CA LYS A 103 17.61 -4.76 15.36
C LYS A 103 18.31 -4.92 14.01
N ALA A 104 19.63 -4.85 13.99
CA ALA A 104 20.40 -5.04 12.75
C ALA A 104 20.25 -6.45 12.19
N LEU A 105 20.34 -7.48 13.04
CA LEU A 105 20.12 -8.89 12.64
C LEU A 105 18.69 -9.13 12.14
N ASP A 106 17.69 -8.53 12.82
CA ASP A 106 16.28 -8.59 12.41
C ASP A 106 16.06 -7.93 11.04
N ARG A 107 16.58 -6.71 10.84
CA ARG A 107 16.47 -5.97 9.57
C ARG A 107 17.15 -6.71 8.40
N THR A 108 18.29 -7.33 8.66
CA THR A 108 19.07 -8.04 7.64
C THR A 108 18.60 -9.49 7.44
N LYS A 109 17.47 -9.87 8.07
CA LYS A 109 16.84 -11.19 7.93
C LYS A 109 17.76 -12.35 8.35
N ILE A 110 18.70 -12.10 9.25
CA ILE A 110 19.66 -13.09 9.75
C ILE A 110 19.00 -14.00 10.80
N SER A 111 19.03 -15.31 10.54
CA SER A 111 18.47 -16.33 11.46
C SER A 111 19.28 -16.44 12.74
N ASP A 112 18.71 -17.04 13.80
CA ASP A 112 19.46 -17.28 15.04
C ASP A 112 20.68 -18.19 14.84
N ARG A 113 20.65 -19.08 13.83
CA ARG A 113 21.79 -19.95 13.49
C ARG A 113 22.88 -19.16 12.76
N ASP A 114 22.49 -18.38 11.76
CA ASP A 114 23.45 -17.57 11.00
C ASP A 114 24.06 -16.49 11.88
N ALA A 115 23.29 -15.93 12.83
CA ALA A 115 23.80 -14.99 13.82
C ALA A 115 24.92 -15.60 14.68
N VAL A 116 24.83 -16.89 15.05
CA VAL A 116 25.92 -17.58 15.78
C VAL A 116 27.21 -17.54 14.96
N HIS A 117 27.13 -17.95 13.69
CA HIS A 117 28.30 -18.02 12.81
C HIS A 117 28.89 -16.63 12.54
N LEU A 118 28.06 -15.65 12.21
CA LEU A 118 28.48 -14.28 11.92
C LEU A 118 29.14 -13.60 13.11
N ILE A 119 28.52 -13.71 14.28
CA ILE A 119 29.04 -13.09 15.50
C ILE A 119 30.36 -13.74 15.92
N ALA A 120 30.47 -15.07 15.88
CA ALA A 120 31.70 -15.77 16.24
C ALA A 120 32.85 -15.40 15.30
N ALA A 121 32.61 -15.39 13.98
CA ALA A 121 33.61 -15.03 12.98
C ALA A 121 34.05 -13.56 13.11
N ALA A 122 33.10 -12.65 13.34
CA ALA A 122 33.40 -11.24 13.57
C ALA A 122 34.21 -11.02 14.85
N ALA A 123 33.84 -11.69 15.95
CA ALA A 123 34.57 -11.62 17.21
C ALA A 123 36.02 -12.09 17.05
N GLN A 124 36.23 -13.23 16.40
CA GLN A 124 37.57 -13.77 16.12
C GLN A 124 38.39 -12.79 15.26
N SER A 125 37.78 -12.23 14.21
CA SER A 125 38.44 -11.28 13.31
C SER A 125 38.84 -9.97 14.00
N LEU A 126 38.10 -9.57 15.04
CA LEU A 126 38.37 -8.40 15.87
C LEU A 126 39.32 -8.70 17.05
N GLY A 127 39.85 -9.93 17.15
CA GLY A 127 40.78 -10.33 18.21
C GLY A 127 40.13 -10.69 19.55
N HIS A 128 38.81 -10.91 19.59
CA HIS A 128 38.12 -11.39 20.78
C HIS A 128 38.14 -12.92 20.84
N ASN A 129 38.30 -13.48 22.06
CA ASN A 129 38.14 -14.90 22.29
C ASN A 129 36.65 -15.27 22.29
N VAL A 130 36.24 -16.17 21.40
CA VAL A 130 34.84 -16.60 21.25
C VAL A 130 34.33 -17.32 22.50
N GLU A 131 35.20 -17.99 23.27
CA GLU A 131 34.80 -18.66 24.53
C GLU A 131 34.26 -17.69 25.59
N ASP A 132 34.69 -16.42 25.54
CA ASP A 132 34.28 -15.39 26.49
C ASP A 132 32.92 -14.76 26.14
N ILE A 133 32.36 -15.11 24.99
CA ILE A 133 31.13 -14.52 24.43
C ILE A 133 30.01 -15.54 24.44
N ALA A 134 28.82 -15.16 24.91
CA ALA A 134 27.65 -16.03 24.94
C ALA A 134 27.02 -16.18 23.53
N VAL A 135 27.73 -16.85 22.61
CA VAL A 135 27.29 -17.08 21.23
C VAL A 135 26.70 -18.48 21.09
N ASN A 136 25.49 -18.68 21.60
CA ASN A 136 24.71 -19.89 21.32
C ASN A 136 23.30 -19.53 20.86
N ARG A 137 22.73 -20.39 20.02
CA ARG A 137 21.43 -20.17 19.37
C ARG A 137 20.32 -19.85 20.37
N LYS A 138 20.26 -20.58 21.49
CA LYS A 138 19.19 -20.41 22.50
C LYS A 138 19.29 -19.05 23.20
N THR A 139 20.49 -18.65 23.61
CA THR A 139 20.75 -17.35 24.24
C THR A 139 20.49 -16.18 23.28
N ILE A 140 20.90 -16.30 22.02
CA ILE A 140 20.61 -15.30 20.97
C ILE A 140 19.11 -15.16 20.78
N ARG A 141 18.39 -16.27 20.58
CA ARG A 141 16.93 -16.29 20.41
C ARG A 141 16.21 -15.62 21.58
N GLN A 142 16.51 -16.06 22.80
CA GLN A 142 15.88 -15.52 24.02
C GLN A 142 16.17 -14.03 24.20
N SER A 143 17.40 -13.60 23.92
CA SER A 143 17.78 -12.19 24.00
C SER A 143 17.06 -11.36 22.95
N ARG A 144 16.99 -11.81 21.69
CA ARG A 144 16.24 -11.13 20.61
C ARG A 144 14.76 -10.99 20.95
N MET A 145 14.11 -12.07 21.41
CA MET A 145 12.70 -12.02 21.80
C MET A 145 12.44 -10.99 22.90
N LYS A 146 13.27 -10.98 23.95
CA LYS A 146 13.16 -10.01 25.05
C LYS A 146 13.36 -8.57 24.55
N LEU A 147 14.38 -8.34 23.72
CA LEU A 147 14.72 -7.02 23.19
C LEU A 147 13.65 -6.48 22.24
N ARG A 148 12.99 -7.34 21.45
CA ARG A 148 11.87 -6.93 20.59
C ARG A 148 10.70 -6.42 21.41
N VAL A 149 10.29 -7.15 22.44
CA VAL A 149 9.21 -6.75 23.36
C VAL A 149 9.56 -5.44 24.05
N GLN A 150 10.78 -5.31 24.59
CA GLN A 150 11.23 -4.10 25.25
C GLN A 150 11.25 -2.90 24.30
N SER A 151 11.80 -3.07 23.10
CA SER A 151 11.86 -2.02 22.08
C SER A 151 10.46 -1.56 21.68
N PHE A 152 9.53 -2.49 21.50
CA PHE A 152 8.14 -2.17 21.19
C PHE A 152 7.48 -1.36 22.30
N LYS A 153 7.57 -1.81 23.56
CA LYS A 153 6.97 -1.10 24.71
C LYS A 153 7.51 0.31 24.82
N SER A 154 8.83 0.47 24.81
CA SER A 154 9.47 1.79 24.87
C SER A 154 9.07 2.67 23.69
N ALA A 155 9.02 2.15 22.46
CA ALA A 155 8.61 2.93 21.29
C ALA A 155 7.14 3.36 21.39
N LYS A 156 6.24 2.47 21.82
CA LYS A 156 4.80 2.77 22.01
C LYS A 156 4.60 3.83 23.09
N GLU A 157 5.27 3.70 24.23
CA GLU A 157 5.20 4.67 25.32
C GLU A 157 5.71 6.06 24.88
N GLN A 158 6.87 6.10 24.21
CA GLN A 158 7.44 7.35 23.70
C GLN A 158 6.53 8.00 22.64
N PHE A 159 5.95 7.22 21.75
CA PHE A 159 5.00 7.73 20.76
C PHE A 159 3.80 8.39 21.45
N ILE A 160 3.18 7.70 22.42
CA ILE A 160 2.02 8.22 23.16
C ILE A 160 2.36 9.49 23.96
N LEU A 161 3.53 9.52 24.62
CA LEU A 161 3.98 10.69 25.40
C LEU A 161 4.24 11.92 24.54
N ASN A 162 4.63 11.73 23.28
CA ASN A 162 4.96 12.81 22.35
C ASN A 162 3.76 13.21 21.45
N LEU A 163 2.54 12.71 21.72
CA LEU A 163 1.35 13.11 20.97
C LEU A 163 1.01 14.57 21.24
N ASP A 164 0.91 15.35 20.16
CA ASP A 164 0.37 16.71 20.19
C ASP A 164 -1.10 16.67 19.71
N PRO A 165 -2.09 17.08 20.52
CA PRO A 165 -3.50 17.09 20.13
C PRO A 165 -3.82 18.07 18.98
N THR A 166 -2.91 18.97 18.64
CA THR A 166 -3.07 19.89 17.50
C THR A 166 -2.67 19.26 16.16
N ILE A 167 -1.88 18.17 16.18
CA ILE A 167 -1.46 17.43 15.00
C ILE A 167 -2.54 16.40 14.63
N PRO A 168 -3.04 16.41 13.38
CA PRO A 168 -4.05 15.46 12.95
C PRO A 168 -3.42 14.08 12.72
N LEU A 169 -3.99 13.02 13.30
CA LEU A 169 -3.66 11.66 12.91
C LEU A 169 -4.60 11.17 11.82
N VAL A 170 -4.04 10.56 10.77
CA VAL A 170 -4.78 9.80 9.76
C VAL A 170 -4.49 8.33 9.98
N VAL A 171 -5.52 7.50 10.15
CA VAL A 171 -5.34 6.04 10.23
C VAL A 171 -5.41 5.43 8.83
N HIS A 172 -4.46 4.57 8.51
CA HIS A 172 -4.27 3.90 7.23
C HIS A 172 -4.38 2.40 7.42
N TRP A 173 -5.06 1.72 6.49
CA TRP A 173 -5.00 0.27 6.38
C TRP A 173 -5.10 -0.18 4.93
N ASP A 174 -4.54 -1.35 4.65
CA ASP A 174 -4.62 -2.04 3.37
C ASP A 174 -4.54 -3.55 3.64
N GLY A 175 -5.23 -4.36 2.85
CA GLY A 175 -5.36 -5.79 3.08
C GLY A 175 -4.57 -6.60 2.06
N LYS A 176 -3.96 -7.70 2.50
CA LYS A 176 -3.41 -8.70 1.57
C LYS A 176 -3.57 -10.12 2.07
N LEU A 177 -4.07 -10.99 1.19
CA LEU A 177 -4.05 -12.44 1.38
C LEU A 177 -2.62 -12.94 1.25
N LEU A 178 -2.07 -13.50 2.33
CA LEU A 178 -0.72 -14.07 2.36
C LEU A 178 -0.74 -15.52 2.82
N PRO A 179 0.09 -16.40 2.23
CA PRO A 179 0.24 -17.78 2.68
C PRO A 179 0.62 -17.85 4.16
N GLU A 180 0.11 -18.84 4.89
CA GLU A 180 0.50 -19.08 6.29
C GLU A 180 1.91 -19.68 6.37
N THR A 181 2.21 -20.57 5.44
CA THR A 181 3.53 -21.20 5.29
C THR A 181 4.06 -20.95 3.89
N ALA A 182 5.40 -20.94 3.75
CA ALA A 182 6.04 -20.68 2.46
C ALA A 182 5.63 -21.76 1.44
N GLY A 183 4.94 -21.36 0.38
CA GLY A 183 4.42 -22.27 -0.65
C GLY A 183 3.13 -23.01 -0.26
N GLY A 184 2.54 -22.71 0.90
CA GLY A 184 1.28 -23.28 1.36
C GLY A 184 0.06 -22.75 0.57
N LYS A 185 -1.01 -23.54 0.54
CA LYS A 185 -2.30 -23.14 -0.07
C LYS A 185 -3.20 -22.34 0.87
N GLU A 186 -3.03 -22.52 2.18
CA GLU A 186 -3.78 -21.79 3.20
C GLU A 186 -3.27 -20.35 3.28
N THR A 187 -4.16 -19.40 3.09
CA THR A 187 -3.88 -17.97 3.12
C THR A 187 -4.67 -17.29 4.23
N ASN A 188 -4.09 -16.27 4.83
CA ASN A 188 -4.76 -15.41 5.79
C ASN A 188 -4.69 -13.97 5.34
N ASP A 189 -5.75 -13.21 5.59
CA ASP A 189 -5.75 -11.77 5.41
C ASP A 189 -4.85 -11.11 6.45
N ARG A 190 -3.86 -10.37 5.98
CA ARG A 190 -2.99 -9.53 6.81
C ARG A 190 -3.34 -8.08 6.57
N LEU A 191 -3.59 -7.36 7.67
CA LEU A 191 -4.01 -5.97 7.66
C LEU A 191 -3.03 -5.12 8.47
N PRO A 192 -2.01 -4.53 7.83
CA PRO A 192 -1.25 -3.44 8.41
C PRO A 192 -2.15 -2.27 8.77
N ILE A 193 -2.02 -1.79 10.01
CA ILE A 193 -2.70 -0.60 10.53
C ILE A 193 -1.60 0.38 10.94
N ILE A 194 -1.59 1.55 10.30
CA ILE A 194 -0.57 2.59 10.49
C ILE A 194 -1.28 3.91 10.76
N VAL A 195 -0.67 4.80 11.53
CA VAL A 195 -1.09 6.21 11.57
C VAL A 195 -0.03 7.09 10.92
N SER A 196 -0.46 8.05 10.12
CA SER A 196 0.40 9.13 9.63
C SER A 196 0.10 10.43 10.38
N TYR A 197 1.13 11.25 10.54
CA TYR A 197 1.10 12.51 11.26
C TYR A 197 2.28 13.37 10.83
N GLU A 198 2.02 14.62 10.49
CA GLU A 198 3.03 15.47 9.83
C GLU A 198 3.66 14.72 8.62
N GLU A 199 4.98 14.59 8.59
CA GLU A 199 5.71 13.82 7.57
C GLU A 199 6.11 12.41 8.06
N ASN A 200 5.62 12.01 9.24
CA ASN A 200 5.96 10.76 9.91
C ASN A 200 4.83 9.72 9.84
N GLU A 201 5.20 8.48 10.12
CA GLU A 201 4.30 7.31 10.13
C GLU A 201 4.59 6.47 11.35
N GLN A 202 3.60 5.80 11.93
CA GLN A 202 3.80 4.84 13.01
C GLN A 202 2.97 3.58 12.73
N LEU A 203 3.65 2.47 12.48
CA LEU A 203 3.00 1.16 12.40
C LEU A 203 2.40 0.85 13.77
N LEU A 204 1.14 0.48 13.84
CA LEU A 204 0.47 0.15 15.10
C LEU A 204 0.35 -1.37 15.27
N ASN A 205 -0.05 -2.07 14.21
CA ASN A 205 -0.20 -3.52 14.20
C ASN A 205 -0.22 -4.07 12.76
N VAL A 206 0.05 -5.35 12.57
CA VAL A 206 -0.30 -6.09 11.34
C VAL A 206 -1.22 -7.25 11.70
N SER A 207 -2.51 -6.98 11.74
CA SER A 207 -3.51 -7.93 12.24
C SER A 207 -3.67 -9.13 11.30
N LYS A 208 -3.76 -10.34 11.88
CA LYS A 208 -4.28 -11.55 11.20
C LYS A 208 -5.80 -11.48 11.25
N LEU A 209 -6.47 -11.28 10.12
CA LEU A 209 -7.92 -11.24 10.09
C LEU A 209 -8.51 -12.65 9.88
N PRO A 210 -9.70 -12.93 10.44
CA PRO A 210 -10.43 -14.16 10.15
C PRO A 210 -10.96 -14.22 8.71
N ASN A 211 -11.20 -13.05 8.09
CA ASN A 211 -11.66 -12.88 6.71
C ASN A 211 -11.51 -11.40 6.30
N GLY A 212 -11.59 -11.13 4.99
CA GLY A 212 -11.49 -9.79 4.41
C GLY A 212 -12.79 -8.97 4.45
N THR A 213 -13.70 -9.21 5.39
CA THR A 213 -14.94 -8.41 5.50
C THR A 213 -14.67 -7.03 6.12
N GLY A 214 -15.52 -6.06 5.78
CA GLY A 214 -15.45 -4.72 6.38
C GLY A 214 -15.58 -4.72 7.91
N GLU A 215 -16.36 -5.65 8.47
CA GLU A 215 -16.51 -5.80 9.92
C GLU A 215 -15.23 -6.30 10.59
N ALA A 216 -14.58 -7.33 10.02
CA ALA A 216 -13.30 -7.83 10.55
C ALA A 216 -12.21 -6.75 10.50
N MET A 217 -12.13 -6.00 9.40
CA MET A 217 -11.21 -4.86 9.26
C MET A 217 -11.51 -3.77 10.29
N ALA A 218 -12.77 -3.35 10.43
CA ALA A 218 -13.17 -2.33 11.39
C ALA A 218 -12.87 -2.72 12.84
N ASN A 219 -13.13 -3.97 13.22
CA ASN A 219 -12.81 -4.48 14.55
C ASN A 219 -11.30 -4.39 14.82
N ALA A 220 -10.48 -4.85 13.89
CA ALA A 220 -9.03 -4.80 14.02
C ALA A 220 -8.50 -3.35 14.16
N VAL A 221 -9.00 -2.42 13.32
CA VAL A 221 -8.61 -1.01 13.40
C VAL A 221 -9.02 -0.40 14.74
N VAL A 222 -10.28 -0.58 15.16
CA VAL A 222 -10.81 0.00 16.40
C VAL A 222 -10.09 -0.53 17.64
N GLU A 223 -9.82 -1.84 17.70
CA GLU A 223 -9.08 -2.44 18.82
C GLU A 223 -7.69 -1.83 18.96
N VAL A 224 -6.96 -1.71 17.85
CA VAL A 224 -5.62 -1.14 17.82
C VAL A 224 -5.62 0.35 18.18
N VAL A 225 -6.57 1.12 17.65
CA VAL A 225 -6.74 2.55 17.99
C VAL A 225 -7.00 2.73 19.49
N LYS A 226 -7.82 1.87 20.10
CA LYS A 226 -8.11 1.90 21.54
C LYS A 226 -6.89 1.47 22.37
N ASP A 227 -6.20 0.40 21.97
CA ASP A 227 -4.98 -0.09 22.63
C ASP A 227 -3.84 0.96 22.63
N TRP A 228 -3.74 1.75 21.58
CA TRP A 228 -2.77 2.86 21.49
C TRP A 228 -3.29 4.19 22.05
N LYS A 229 -4.53 4.24 22.56
CA LYS A 229 -5.18 5.45 23.10
C LYS A 229 -5.26 6.61 22.10
N LEU A 230 -5.53 6.31 20.82
CA LEU A 230 -5.50 7.28 19.73
C LEU A 230 -6.89 7.80 19.30
N LYS A 231 -7.97 7.32 19.94
CA LYS A 231 -9.36 7.67 19.59
C LYS A 231 -9.57 9.18 19.38
N ASP A 232 -9.07 10.00 20.30
CA ASP A 232 -9.32 11.43 20.29
C ASP A 232 -8.43 12.20 19.29
N TYR A 233 -7.32 11.60 18.87
CA TYR A 233 -6.33 12.20 17.97
C TYR A 233 -6.58 11.91 16.47
N ILE A 234 -7.26 10.79 16.16
CA ILE A 234 -7.57 10.42 14.77
C ILE A 234 -8.68 11.31 14.23
N VAL A 235 -8.42 12.01 13.13
CA VAL A 235 -9.39 12.91 12.49
C VAL A 235 -9.81 12.43 11.11
N ALA A 236 -9.04 11.53 10.51
CA ALA A 236 -9.28 11.01 9.18
C ALA A 236 -8.85 9.55 9.05
N MET A 237 -9.33 8.90 8.00
CA MET A 237 -8.98 7.54 7.63
C MET A 237 -8.62 7.46 6.15
N SER A 238 -7.65 6.63 5.78
CA SER A 238 -7.25 6.38 4.40
C SER A 238 -7.20 4.88 4.10
N PHE A 239 -7.78 4.50 2.96
CA PHE A 239 -8.14 3.14 2.63
C PHE A 239 -8.36 2.99 1.12
N ASP A 240 -8.27 1.77 0.58
CA ASP A 240 -8.65 1.45 -0.80
C ASP A 240 -10.18 1.44 -1.00
N THR A 241 -10.67 1.84 -2.17
CA THR A 241 -12.12 1.98 -2.46
C THR A 241 -12.84 0.66 -2.76
N THR A 242 -12.43 -0.43 -2.13
CA THR A 242 -13.14 -1.71 -2.21
C THR A 242 -14.47 -1.66 -1.46
N SER A 243 -15.39 -2.56 -1.81
CA SER A 243 -16.71 -2.63 -1.18
C SER A 243 -16.64 -3.02 0.30
N SER A 244 -15.63 -3.80 0.70
CA SER A 244 -15.36 -4.13 2.10
C SER A 244 -15.07 -2.88 2.94
N ASN A 245 -14.40 -1.87 2.39
CA ASN A 245 -14.16 -0.60 3.10
C ASN A 245 -15.33 0.36 3.00
N THR A 246 -15.92 0.50 1.81
CA THR A 246 -16.85 1.60 1.46
C THR A 246 -18.33 1.23 1.54
N GLY A 247 -18.67 -0.02 1.84
CA GLY A 247 -20.04 -0.51 1.92
C GLY A 247 -20.93 0.35 2.84
N ARG A 248 -22.14 0.69 2.39
CA ARG A 248 -23.04 1.64 3.06
C ARG A 248 -23.39 1.26 4.50
N HIS A 249 -23.55 -0.04 4.77
CA HIS A 249 -24.02 -0.55 6.08
C HIS A 249 -22.94 -1.36 6.81
N THR A 250 -22.14 -2.12 6.07
CA THR A 250 -21.15 -3.06 6.62
C THR A 250 -19.72 -2.75 6.20
N GLY A 251 -19.49 -1.61 5.53
CA GLY A 251 -18.17 -1.16 5.15
C GLY A 251 -17.33 -0.78 6.37
N ALA A 252 -16.03 -1.09 6.32
CA ALA A 252 -15.11 -0.84 7.42
C ALA A 252 -15.16 0.62 7.91
N CYS A 253 -15.17 1.58 6.98
CA CYS A 253 -15.17 3.01 7.30
C CYS A 253 -16.39 3.40 8.14
N LYS A 254 -17.58 2.94 7.72
CA LYS A 254 -18.82 3.23 8.44
C LYS A 254 -18.84 2.61 9.83
N LEU A 255 -18.35 1.38 9.95
CA LEU A 255 -18.30 0.66 11.22
C LEU A 255 -17.27 1.26 12.18
N ILE A 256 -16.14 1.78 11.67
CA ILE A 256 -15.13 2.48 12.48
C ILE A 256 -15.73 3.74 13.10
N GLU A 257 -16.41 4.58 12.32
CA GLU A 257 -17.08 5.78 12.85
C GLU A 257 -18.09 5.45 13.95
N ILE A 258 -18.92 4.42 13.73
CA ILE A 258 -19.92 3.98 14.72
C ILE A 258 -19.22 3.51 16.00
N LYS A 259 -18.21 2.64 15.89
CA LYS A 259 -17.52 2.04 17.04
C LYS A 259 -16.62 3.02 17.80
N LEU A 260 -16.16 4.08 17.14
CA LEU A 260 -15.44 5.19 17.77
C LEU A 260 -16.37 6.33 18.18
N GLU A 261 -17.65 6.31 17.80
CA GLU A 261 -18.61 7.40 18.06
C GLU A 261 -18.07 8.75 17.58
N LYS A 262 -17.40 8.75 16.43
CA LYS A 262 -16.67 9.89 15.90
C LYS A 262 -16.83 9.97 14.40
N ASN A 263 -17.20 11.13 13.89
CA ASN A 263 -17.14 11.42 12.45
C ASN A 263 -15.67 11.60 12.06
N LEU A 264 -15.26 10.92 11.00
CA LEU A 264 -13.89 10.96 10.52
C LEU A 264 -13.90 11.34 9.05
N LEU A 265 -12.91 12.11 8.61
CA LEU A 265 -12.79 12.44 7.19
C LEU A 265 -12.34 11.21 6.41
N TRP A 266 -13.05 10.85 5.34
CA TRP A 266 -12.71 9.72 4.48
C TRP A 266 -11.74 10.18 3.39
N LEU A 267 -10.55 9.60 3.36
CA LEU A 267 -9.48 9.86 2.39
C LEU A 267 -9.19 8.60 1.55
N PRO A 268 -10.15 8.19 0.70
CA PRO A 268 -9.99 7.02 -0.15
C PRO A 268 -8.76 7.15 -1.05
N CYS A 269 -8.02 6.07 -1.27
CA CYS A 269 -6.77 6.10 -2.02
C CYS A 269 -6.97 6.57 -3.47
N ARG A 270 -6.36 7.71 -3.83
CA ARG A 270 -6.42 8.23 -5.22
C ARG A 270 -5.79 7.30 -6.24
N HIS A 271 -4.72 6.57 -5.89
CA HIS A 271 -4.13 5.57 -6.79
C HIS A 271 -5.15 4.50 -7.19
N HIS A 272 -5.91 3.99 -6.23
CA HIS A 272 -6.93 2.98 -6.53
C HIS A 272 -8.10 3.54 -7.35
N VAL A 273 -8.49 4.81 -7.12
CA VAL A 273 -9.48 5.47 -7.99
C VAL A 273 -8.99 5.51 -9.45
N HIS A 274 -7.75 5.93 -9.69
CA HIS A 274 -7.19 5.97 -11.03
C HIS A 274 -6.97 4.57 -11.64
N GLU A 275 -6.60 3.59 -10.82
CA GLU A 275 -6.51 2.18 -11.22
C GLU A 275 -7.86 1.67 -11.76
N VAL A 276 -8.98 2.02 -11.11
CA VAL A 276 -10.32 1.63 -11.57
C VAL A 276 -10.67 2.27 -12.92
N VAL A 277 -10.31 3.55 -13.13
CA VAL A 277 -10.53 4.22 -14.43
C VAL A 277 -9.72 3.53 -15.52
N ILE A 278 -8.41 3.36 -15.31
CA ILE A 278 -7.51 2.72 -16.28
C ILE A 278 -7.92 1.26 -16.53
N GLY A 279 -8.30 0.53 -15.49
CA GLY A 279 -8.77 -0.85 -15.60
C GLY A 279 -10.05 -0.95 -16.44
N GLY A 280 -11.00 -0.03 -16.24
CA GLY A 280 -12.22 0.03 -17.05
C GLY A 280 -11.95 0.31 -18.53
N VAL A 281 -11.06 1.27 -18.82
CA VAL A 281 -10.61 1.55 -20.19
C VAL A 281 -9.89 0.35 -20.79
N PHE A 282 -9.01 -0.29 -20.03
CA PHE A 282 -8.28 -1.47 -20.49
C PHE A 282 -9.24 -2.61 -20.85
N ASP A 283 -10.21 -2.91 -19.99
CA ASP A 283 -11.22 -3.95 -20.25
C ASP A 283 -12.09 -3.62 -21.47
N HIS A 284 -12.40 -2.33 -21.68
CA HIS A 284 -13.14 -1.87 -22.84
C HIS A 284 -12.34 -2.07 -24.15
N VAL A 285 -11.06 -1.70 -24.16
CA VAL A 285 -10.20 -1.75 -25.35
C VAL A 285 -9.69 -3.15 -25.66
N MET A 286 -9.29 -3.90 -24.62
CA MET A 286 -8.61 -5.19 -24.76
C MET A 286 -9.53 -6.39 -24.54
N GLY A 287 -10.75 -6.13 -24.04
CA GLY A 287 -11.67 -7.15 -23.54
C GLY A 287 -11.38 -7.53 -22.08
N PRO A 288 -12.41 -7.94 -21.32
CA PRO A 288 -12.25 -8.29 -19.91
C PRO A 288 -11.40 -9.55 -19.76
N SER A 289 -10.61 -9.60 -18.70
CA SER A 289 -9.91 -10.83 -18.32
C SER A 289 -10.90 -11.89 -17.82
N THR A 290 -10.80 -13.11 -18.34
CA THR A 290 -11.57 -14.27 -17.85
C THR A 290 -10.88 -15.01 -16.69
N GLY A 291 -9.67 -14.58 -16.31
CA GLY A 291 -8.87 -15.21 -15.25
C GLY A 291 -8.33 -14.19 -14.26
N PRO A 292 -7.81 -14.65 -13.10
CA PRO A 292 -7.24 -13.77 -12.07
C PRO A 292 -5.99 -13.02 -12.54
N ASP A 293 -5.34 -13.52 -13.58
CA ASP A 293 -4.14 -12.93 -14.16
C ASP A 293 -4.42 -12.41 -15.58
N ILE A 294 -4.06 -11.15 -15.84
CA ILE A 294 -4.06 -10.59 -17.18
C ILE A 294 -2.83 -11.12 -17.94
N LEU A 295 -3.05 -12.07 -18.85
CA LEU A 295 -1.97 -12.82 -19.52
C LEU A 295 -0.99 -11.95 -20.32
N VAL A 296 -1.42 -10.79 -20.83
CA VAL A 296 -0.49 -9.86 -21.49
C VAL A 296 0.51 -9.29 -20.49
N PHE A 297 0.08 -8.92 -19.29
CA PHE A 297 0.96 -8.43 -18.23
C PHE A 297 1.88 -9.51 -17.67
N LYS A 298 1.41 -10.76 -17.53
CA LYS A 298 2.29 -11.88 -17.14
C LYS A 298 3.39 -12.14 -18.16
N ARG A 299 3.04 -12.15 -19.45
CA ARG A 299 4.02 -12.31 -20.53
C ARG A 299 5.01 -11.16 -20.55
N PHE A 300 4.53 -9.93 -20.36
CA PHE A 300 5.39 -8.75 -20.26
C PHE A 300 6.34 -8.83 -19.07
N GLN A 301 5.83 -9.15 -17.87
CA GLN A 301 6.61 -9.32 -16.65
C GLN A 301 7.70 -10.40 -16.82
N ALA A 302 7.36 -11.54 -17.42
CA ALA A 302 8.31 -12.61 -17.69
C ALA A 302 9.38 -12.20 -18.73
N PHE A 303 9.01 -11.36 -19.69
CA PHE A 303 9.93 -10.85 -20.71
C PHE A 303 10.76 -9.66 -20.26
N TRP A 304 10.36 -8.97 -19.17
CA TRP A 304 10.97 -7.74 -18.66
C TRP A 304 12.51 -7.79 -18.55
N PRO A 305 13.16 -8.88 -18.07
CA PRO A 305 14.63 -8.95 -18.01
C PRO A 305 15.33 -8.89 -19.37
N ASN A 306 14.61 -9.16 -20.47
CA ASN A 306 15.15 -9.12 -21.84
C ASN A 306 14.97 -7.74 -22.49
N ILE A 307 14.31 -6.80 -21.82
CA ILE A 307 14.13 -5.43 -22.28
C ILE A 307 15.34 -4.62 -21.82
N VAL A 308 16.03 -3.97 -22.76
CA VAL A 308 17.11 -3.02 -22.44
C VAL A 308 16.46 -1.76 -21.87
N GLN A 309 16.37 -1.69 -20.54
CA GLN A 309 15.63 -0.63 -19.85
C GLN A 309 16.18 0.77 -20.13
N SER A 310 17.47 0.90 -20.46
CA SER A 310 18.09 2.18 -20.84
C SER A 310 17.52 2.78 -22.14
N ASP A 311 16.86 1.97 -22.97
CA ASP A 311 16.28 2.42 -24.23
C ASP A 311 14.89 3.04 -24.04
N TYR A 312 14.33 2.98 -22.83
CA TYR A 312 13.00 3.46 -22.51
C TYR A 312 13.06 4.52 -21.42
N SER A 313 12.38 5.63 -21.66
CA SER A 313 12.07 6.62 -20.63
C SER A 313 10.83 6.17 -19.86
N THR A 314 10.86 6.27 -18.53
CA THR A 314 9.66 6.09 -17.73
C THR A 314 8.88 7.40 -17.67
N ALA A 315 7.58 7.34 -17.39
CA ALA A 315 6.78 8.55 -17.17
C ALA A 315 7.35 9.42 -16.02
N ALA A 316 8.12 8.85 -15.09
CA ALA A 316 8.79 9.59 -14.03
C ALA A 316 10.06 10.34 -14.50
N THR A 317 10.59 10.03 -15.68
CA THR A 317 11.74 10.74 -16.28
C THR A 317 11.33 11.81 -17.29
N ASP A 318 10.05 11.85 -17.64
CA ASP A 318 9.47 12.90 -18.47
C ASP A 318 9.17 14.12 -17.57
N GLN A 319 9.81 15.26 -17.84
CA GLN A 319 9.70 16.46 -17.00
C GLN A 319 8.26 17.00 -16.90
N GLU A 320 7.44 16.87 -17.96
CA GLU A 320 6.05 17.31 -17.88
C GLU A 320 5.23 16.38 -16.98
N MET A 321 5.55 15.08 -17.00
CA MET A 321 4.85 14.10 -16.17
C MET A 321 5.37 14.04 -14.74
N ASP A 322 6.66 14.26 -14.52
CA ASP A 322 7.26 14.36 -13.20
C ASP A 322 6.69 15.54 -12.42
N LEU A 323 6.47 16.70 -13.06
CA LEU A 323 5.77 17.84 -12.46
C LEU A 323 4.34 17.45 -12.02
N VAL A 324 3.56 16.79 -12.88
CA VAL A 324 2.19 16.35 -12.55
C VAL A 324 2.16 15.30 -11.43
N VAL A 325 3.16 14.41 -11.38
CA VAL A 325 3.27 13.35 -10.37
C VAL A 325 3.76 13.91 -9.03
N THR A 326 4.73 14.83 -9.04
CA THR A 326 5.30 15.46 -7.83
C THR A 326 4.45 16.59 -7.27
N GLU A 327 3.61 17.24 -8.09
CA GLU A 327 2.69 18.28 -7.65
C GLU A 327 1.37 17.73 -7.07
N ASN A 328 1.12 16.42 -7.05
CA ASN A 328 -0.07 15.82 -6.44
C ASN A 328 -0.06 15.92 -4.91
N ARG A 329 -0.12 17.15 -4.39
CA ARG A 329 -0.30 17.48 -2.99
C ARG A 329 -1.75 17.23 -2.60
N GLU A 330 -1.92 16.86 -1.35
CA GLU A 330 -3.16 16.29 -0.84
C GLU A 330 -4.32 17.29 -0.85
N VAL A 331 -3.98 18.56 -0.62
CA VAL A 331 -4.91 19.69 -0.65
C VAL A 331 -5.44 19.97 -2.07
N GLN A 332 -4.71 19.57 -3.11
CA GLN A 332 -5.07 19.81 -4.51
C GLN A 332 -5.98 18.72 -5.08
N ALA A 333 -6.25 17.65 -4.32
CA ALA A 333 -6.97 16.49 -4.82
C ALA A 333 -8.32 16.85 -5.48
N PRO A 334 -9.21 17.70 -4.90
CA PRO A 334 -10.46 18.06 -5.58
C PRO A 334 -10.23 18.81 -6.90
N ALA A 335 -9.32 19.79 -6.92
CA ALA A 335 -9.03 20.57 -8.13
C ALA A 335 -8.41 19.69 -9.24
N ASN A 336 -7.48 18.81 -8.86
CA ASN A 336 -6.83 17.88 -9.76
C ASN A 336 -7.81 16.85 -10.32
N ASP A 337 -8.71 16.31 -9.49
CA ASP A 337 -9.74 15.38 -9.95
C ASP A 337 -10.73 16.08 -10.91
N LEU A 338 -11.14 17.33 -10.64
CA LEU A 338 -12.00 18.08 -11.57
C LEU A 338 -11.29 18.33 -12.90
N LEU A 339 -10.03 18.74 -12.86
CA LEU A 339 -9.23 18.95 -14.06
C LEU A 339 -9.04 17.65 -14.85
N PHE A 340 -8.78 16.53 -14.16
CA PHE A 340 -8.65 15.22 -14.80
C PHE A 340 -9.95 14.81 -15.49
N LEU A 341 -11.10 14.99 -14.84
CA LEU A 341 -12.41 14.71 -15.44
C LEU A 341 -12.66 15.56 -16.70
N LYS A 342 -12.35 16.87 -16.66
CA LYS A 342 -12.45 17.75 -17.83
C LYS A 342 -11.53 17.32 -18.96
N LYS A 343 -10.27 16.96 -18.65
CA LYS A 343 -9.32 16.44 -19.64
C LYS A 343 -9.80 15.14 -20.28
N ILE A 344 -10.38 14.22 -19.50
CA ILE A 344 -10.99 13.00 -20.04
C ILE A 344 -12.12 13.39 -21.00
N SER A 345 -13.03 14.30 -20.62
CA SER A 345 -14.13 14.75 -21.49
C SER A 345 -13.60 15.35 -22.79
N ASP A 346 -12.59 16.22 -22.73
CA ASP A 346 -11.92 16.79 -23.91
C ASP A 346 -11.27 15.74 -24.80
N TYR A 347 -10.81 14.62 -24.23
CA TYR A 347 -10.23 13.49 -24.97
C TYR A 347 -11.23 12.81 -25.92
N THR A 348 -12.53 13.10 -25.81
CA THR A 348 -13.56 12.71 -26.80
C THR A 348 -13.17 13.16 -28.22
N LYS A 349 -12.41 14.25 -28.35
CA LYS A 349 -11.91 14.79 -29.63
C LYS A 349 -10.85 13.89 -30.28
N VAL A 350 -10.19 13.03 -29.50
CA VAL A 350 -9.14 12.11 -29.93
C VAL A 350 -9.70 10.69 -30.08
N ASP A 351 -10.32 10.19 -29.01
CA ASP A 351 -10.94 8.87 -28.98
C ASP A 351 -12.20 8.93 -28.12
N LYS A 352 -13.34 8.88 -28.80
CA LYS A 352 -14.66 8.99 -28.18
C LYS A 352 -14.95 7.81 -27.24
N GLU A 353 -14.66 6.58 -27.66
CA GLU A 353 -15.02 5.38 -26.91
C GLU A 353 -14.19 5.28 -25.62
N VAL A 354 -12.88 5.53 -25.73
CA VAL A 354 -11.98 5.57 -24.56
C VAL A 354 -12.37 6.68 -23.59
N SER A 355 -12.67 7.88 -24.11
CA SER A 355 -13.10 9.02 -23.29
C SER A 355 -14.41 8.73 -22.55
N GLU A 356 -15.43 8.21 -23.25
CA GLU A 356 -16.73 7.90 -22.66
C GLU A 356 -16.62 6.83 -21.57
N GLU A 357 -15.84 5.76 -21.79
CA GLU A 357 -15.59 4.73 -20.78
C GLU A 357 -14.86 5.31 -19.56
N ALA A 358 -13.74 6.02 -19.77
CA ALA A 358 -12.96 6.64 -18.70
C ALA A 358 -13.81 7.63 -17.88
N CYS A 359 -14.60 8.45 -18.56
CA CYS A 359 -15.48 9.44 -17.94
C CYS A 359 -16.56 8.74 -17.12
N CYS A 360 -17.18 7.69 -17.66
CA CYS A 360 -18.19 6.91 -16.95
C CYS A 360 -17.61 6.26 -15.69
N LYS A 361 -16.42 5.67 -15.78
CA LYS A 361 -15.73 5.08 -14.62
C LYS A 361 -15.41 6.15 -13.59
N PHE A 362 -14.84 7.28 -13.98
CA PHE A 362 -14.44 8.32 -13.02
C PHE A 362 -15.63 9.01 -12.34
N ILE A 363 -16.73 9.27 -13.06
CA ILE A 363 -17.98 9.82 -12.48
C ILE A 363 -18.57 8.91 -11.39
N ASN A 364 -18.39 7.60 -11.50
CA ASN A 364 -18.80 6.67 -10.44
C ASN A 364 -17.90 6.72 -9.20
N HIS A 365 -16.70 7.31 -9.31
CA HIS A 365 -15.65 7.35 -8.29
C HIS A 365 -15.22 8.80 -7.93
N LEU A 366 -16.17 9.75 -7.91
CA LEU A 366 -15.98 11.17 -7.51
C LEU A 366 -15.73 11.35 -6.01
N TRP A 367 -14.74 10.62 -5.47
CA TRP A 367 -14.48 10.56 -4.05
C TRP A 367 -13.84 11.83 -3.49
N TYR A 368 -13.09 12.61 -4.28
CA TYR A 368 -12.57 13.91 -3.86
C TYR A 368 -13.42 15.08 -4.34
N LEU A 369 -14.36 14.82 -5.26
CA LEU A 369 -15.39 15.73 -5.73
C LEU A 369 -16.70 15.45 -5.01
N ASN A 370 -16.68 15.63 -3.69
CA ASN A 370 -17.84 15.46 -2.83
C ASN A 370 -17.94 16.59 -1.80
N GLU A 371 -19.10 16.68 -1.15
CA GLU A 371 -19.45 17.78 -0.26
C GLU A 371 -18.51 18.00 0.93
N GLU A 372 -17.87 16.97 1.46
CA GLU A 372 -16.96 17.08 2.60
C GLU A 372 -15.51 17.32 2.12
N VAL A 373 -15.04 16.50 1.18
CA VAL A 373 -13.63 16.51 0.75
C VAL A 373 -13.29 17.70 -0.16
N VAL A 374 -14.28 18.32 -0.82
CA VAL A 374 -14.08 19.59 -1.55
C VAL A 374 -13.57 20.71 -0.63
N GLY A 375 -13.74 20.58 0.69
CA GLY A 375 -13.19 21.49 1.70
C GLY A 375 -11.67 21.71 1.56
N PHE A 376 -10.91 20.73 1.06
CA PHE A 376 -9.49 20.91 0.76
C PHE A 376 -9.23 22.04 -0.25
N ALA A 377 -10.11 22.25 -1.23
CA ALA A 377 -9.91 23.24 -2.28
C ALA A 377 -9.94 24.70 -1.77
N PHE A 378 -10.50 24.97 -0.59
CA PHE A 378 -10.37 26.27 0.08
C PHE A 378 -8.91 26.61 0.44
N PHE A 379 -8.07 25.58 0.64
CA PHE A 379 -6.68 25.71 1.05
C PHE A 379 -5.69 25.50 -0.10
N ASP A 380 -6.19 25.15 -1.30
CA ASP A 380 -5.39 24.98 -2.50
C ASP A 380 -4.94 26.35 -3.04
N MET A 381 -3.65 26.46 -3.35
CA MET A 381 -3.07 27.69 -3.90
C MET A 381 -3.29 27.85 -5.39
N ASN A 382 -3.58 26.75 -6.09
CA ASN A 382 -3.87 26.73 -7.51
C ASN A 382 -5.33 27.14 -7.79
N VAL A 383 -6.18 27.16 -6.76
CA VAL A 383 -7.55 27.68 -6.86
C VAL A 383 -7.53 29.19 -6.65
N GLY A 384 -7.90 29.93 -7.69
CA GLY A 384 -7.93 31.39 -7.70
C GLY A 384 -8.98 31.99 -6.77
N ASP A 385 -8.77 33.26 -6.41
CA ASP A 385 -9.59 33.99 -5.45
C ASP A 385 -11.07 34.10 -5.85
N GLU A 386 -11.36 34.27 -7.14
CA GLU A 386 -12.74 34.32 -7.63
C GLU A 386 -13.48 32.99 -7.39
N THR A 387 -12.84 31.86 -7.69
CA THR A 387 -13.41 30.53 -7.43
C THR A 387 -13.59 30.29 -5.93
N LYS A 388 -12.61 30.66 -5.11
CA LYS A 388 -12.73 30.62 -3.64
C LYS A 388 -13.89 31.46 -3.14
N GLN A 389 -14.10 32.65 -3.70
CA GLN A 389 -15.22 33.50 -3.32
C GLN A 389 -16.55 32.83 -3.67
N ARG A 390 -16.69 32.24 -4.86
CA ARG A 390 -17.89 31.48 -5.24
C ARG A 390 -18.13 30.27 -4.33
N MET A 391 -17.07 29.56 -3.94
CA MET A 391 -17.16 28.48 -2.95
C MET A 391 -17.65 28.98 -1.57
N VAL A 392 -17.15 30.12 -1.08
CA VAL A 392 -17.65 30.75 0.15
C VAL A 392 -19.13 31.13 0.03
N ASP A 393 -19.52 31.69 -1.12
CA ASP A 393 -20.91 32.09 -1.37
C ASP A 393 -21.83 30.85 -1.41
N SER A 394 -21.41 29.76 -2.05
CA SER A 394 -22.11 28.47 -2.03
C SER A 394 -22.26 27.94 -0.60
N LEU A 395 -21.19 28.00 0.20
CA LEU A 395 -21.21 27.58 1.61
C LEU A 395 -22.20 28.41 2.45
N LYS A 396 -22.26 29.73 2.24
CA LYS A 396 -23.20 30.63 2.93
C LYS A 396 -24.65 30.42 2.48
N LYS A 397 -24.88 30.06 1.21
CA LYS A 397 -26.21 29.79 0.65
C LYS A 397 -26.78 28.44 1.08
N ALA A 398 -25.92 27.46 1.37
CA ALA A 398 -26.35 26.12 1.75
C ALA A 398 -27.09 26.12 3.10
N GLN A 399 -28.42 26.01 3.06
CA GLN A 399 -29.25 25.75 4.25
C GLN A 399 -29.28 24.25 4.57
N ASN A 400 -29.55 23.89 5.84
CA ASN A 400 -29.66 22.53 6.37
C ASN A 400 -30.39 21.56 5.41
N GLY A 401 -29.62 20.90 4.56
CA GLY A 401 -30.08 19.91 3.58
C GLY A 401 -29.29 18.63 3.77
N ASN A 402 -29.99 17.50 3.64
CA ASN A 402 -29.36 16.18 3.70
C ASN A 402 -28.40 15.98 2.53
N ARG A 403 -27.31 15.27 2.81
CA ARG A 403 -26.29 14.74 1.90
C ARG A 403 -26.84 14.47 0.48
N MET A 404 -26.54 15.32 -0.50
CA MET A 404 -26.83 15.04 -1.90
C MET A 404 -25.51 14.88 -2.64
N LYS A 405 -25.22 13.66 -3.11
CA LYS A 405 -24.10 13.44 -4.01
C LYS A 405 -24.35 14.29 -5.25
N ALA A 406 -23.42 15.18 -5.60
CA ALA A 406 -23.47 15.92 -6.85
C ALA A 406 -23.64 14.90 -7.99
N VAL A 407 -24.75 15.01 -8.72
CA VAL A 407 -25.05 14.11 -9.85
C VAL A 407 -24.39 14.70 -11.08
N VAL A 408 -23.16 14.27 -11.32
CA VAL A 408 -22.42 14.64 -12.52
C VAL A 408 -22.85 13.76 -13.67
N LYS A 409 -23.28 14.37 -14.78
CA LYS A 409 -23.55 13.66 -16.03
C LYS A 409 -22.37 13.89 -16.99
N PRO A 410 -22.02 12.90 -17.84
CA PRO A 410 -20.91 13.04 -18.78
C PRO A 410 -21.00 14.30 -19.66
N GLN A 411 -22.19 14.62 -20.16
CA GLN A 411 -22.38 15.80 -21.02
C GLN A 411 -22.16 17.15 -20.32
N ASP A 412 -22.29 17.20 -18.99
CA ASP A 412 -22.27 18.43 -18.21
C ASP A 412 -20.86 18.71 -17.62
N VAL A 413 -19.89 17.80 -17.85
CA VAL A 413 -18.55 17.84 -17.21
C VAL A 413 -17.84 19.18 -17.36
N ASN A 414 -17.95 19.82 -18.52
CA ASN A 414 -17.24 21.07 -18.80
C ASN A 414 -17.82 22.25 -18.00
N ASP A 415 -19.11 22.19 -17.68
CA ASP A 415 -19.85 23.23 -16.97
C ASP A 415 -19.75 23.11 -15.45
N ILE A 416 -19.11 22.04 -14.95
CA ILE A 416 -18.94 21.81 -13.52
C ILE A 416 -17.75 22.58 -12.97
N HIS A 417 -17.95 23.16 -11.80
CA HIS A 417 -16.98 23.93 -11.04
C HIS A 417 -16.85 23.40 -9.60
N LEU A 418 -15.83 23.84 -8.86
CA LEU A 418 -15.58 23.34 -7.51
C LEU A 418 -16.69 23.74 -6.53
N GLU A 419 -17.22 24.95 -6.68
CA GLU A 419 -18.31 25.51 -5.90
C GLU A 419 -19.63 24.74 -6.02
N ASP A 420 -19.81 23.93 -7.07
CA ASP A 420 -20.99 23.09 -7.26
C ASP A 420 -21.02 21.90 -6.30
N PHE A 421 -19.86 21.52 -5.75
CA PHE A 421 -19.74 20.47 -4.75
C PHE A 421 -19.80 21.01 -3.32
N VAL A 422 -19.80 22.34 -3.12
CA VAL A 422 -19.83 22.94 -1.78
C VAL A 422 -21.25 22.94 -1.23
N SER A 423 -21.44 22.41 -0.03
CA SER A 423 -22.73 22.37 0.65
C SER A 423 -22.58 22.56 2.17
N SER A 424 -23.68 22.43 2.92
CA SER A 424 -23.64 22.51 4.38
C SER A 424 -22.81 21.37 4.99
N ALA A 425 -22.65 20.24 4.29
CA ALA A 425 -21.76 19.17 4.70
C ALA A 425 -20.28 19.57 4.61
N THR A 426 -19.92 20.56 3.78
CA THR A 426 -18.55 21.10 3.74
C THR A 426 -18.16 21.75 5.07
N SER A 427 -19.10 22.28 5.85
CA SER A 427 -18.80 22.78 7.21
C SER A 427 -18.21 21.69 8.12
N LYS A 428 -18.65 20.43 7.95
CA LYS A 428 -18.13 19.30 8.73
C LYS A 428 -16.65 19.05 8.48
N PHE A 429 -16.12 19.38 7.30
CA PHE A 429 -14.69 19.30 7.02
C PHE A 429 -13.89 20.18 7.98
N PHE A 430 -14.34 21.42 8.19
CA PHE A 430 -13.70 22.34 9.13
C PHE A 430 -13.83 21.83 10.57
N ASP A 431 -15.00 21.32 10.96
CA ASP A 431 -15.26 20.80 12.30
C ASP A 431 -14.42 19.55 12.62
N MET A 432 -14.42 18.54 11.74
CA MET A 432 -13.68 17.27 11.92
C MET A 432 -12.18 17.50 12.05
N LEU A 433 -11.64 18.47 11.32
CA LEU A 433 -10.23 18.81 11.31
C LEU A 433 -9.87 19.93 12.31
N ASN A 434 -10.85 20.45 13.05
CA ASN A 434 -10.71 21.58 13.96
C ASN A 434 -9.95 22.76 13.32
N LEU A 435 -10.47 23.22 12.17
CA LEU A 435 -9.89 24.30 11.40
C LEU A 435 -10.58 25.63 11.73
N PRO A 436 -9.83 26.75 11.78
CA PRO A 436 -10.42 28.08 11.93
C PRO A 436 -11.28 28.41 10.71
N THR A 437 -12.38 29.14 10.91
CA THR A 437 -13.34 29.53 9.87
C THR A 437 -13.55 31.04 9.77
N ASP A 438 -12.87 31.82 10.62
CA ASP A 438 -12.92 33.29 10.66
C ASP A 438 -12.49 33.91 9.33
N PHE A 439 -11.54 33.28 8.64
CA PHE A 439 -11.06 33.71 7.33
C PHE A 439 -12.16 33.70 6.25
N LEU A 440 -13.22 32.89 6.40
CA LEU A 440 -14.34 32.83 5.45
C LEU A 440 -15.18 34.12 5.41
N GLN A 441 -14.97 35.03 6.37
CA GLN A 441 -15.57 36.37 6.37
C GLN A 441 -14.71 37.41 5.64
N LEU A 442 -13.46 37.07 5.34
CA LEU A 442 -12.53 37.93 4.61
C LEU A 442 -12.57 37.62 3.12
N SER A 443 -12.17 38.60 2.29
CA SER A 443 -11.89 38.34 0.87
C SER A 443 -10.76 37.30 0.75
N PRO A 444 -10.85 36.32 -0.19
CA PRO A 444 -9.82 35.31 -0.43
C PRO A 444 -8.41 35.88 -0.61
N SER A 445 -8.28 37.06 -1.22
CA SER A 445 -7.01 37.78 -1.38
C SER A 445 -6.29 38.07 -0.05
N LEU A 446 -7.02 38.14 1.07
CA LEU A 446 -6.49 38.40 2.40
C LEU A 446 -6.19 37.13 3.19
N TRP A 447 -6.56 35.93 2.72
CA TRP A 447 -6.42 34.70 3.49
C TRP A 447 -4.96 34.38 3.84
N GLN A 448 -4.01 34.70 2.96
CA GLN A 448 -2.57 34.53 3.22
C GLN A 448 -2.03 35.44 4.33
N THR A 449 -2.77 36.48 4.70
CA THR A 449 -2.42 37.34 5.84
C THR A 449 -3.06 36.86 7.15
N ASN A 450 -4.05 35.96 7.08
CA ASN A 450 -4.70 35.38 8.25
C ASN A 450 -3.84 34.24 8.83
N ALA A 451 -3.42 34.40 10.08
CA ALA A 451 -2.57 33.41 10.77
C ALA A 451 -3.24 32.05 10.94
N GLY A 452 -4.55 32.03 11.20
CA GLY A 452 -5.35 30.81 11.33
C GLY A 452 -5.40 30.02 10.03
N TYR A 453 -5.70 30.70 8.92
CA TYR A 453 -5.68 30.11 7.58
C TYR A 453 -4.29 29.54 7.23
N CYS A 454 -3.22 30.29 7.48
CA CYS A 454 -1.85 29.83 7.20
C CYS A 454 -1.49 28.58 8.03
N LYS A 455 -1.91 28.53 9.30
CA LYS A 455 -1.69 27.36 10.16
C LYS A 455 -2.51 26.16 9.67
N ALA A 456 -3.77 26.37 9.31
CA ALA A 456 -4.64 25.35 8.73
C ALA A 456 -4.07 24.79 7.41
N GLN A 457 -3.61 25.66 6.52
CA GLN A 457 -2.99 25.23 5.26
C GLN A 457 -1.75 24.36 5.49
N LYS A 458 -0.87 24.73 6.43
CA LYS A 458 0.29 23.91 6.81
C LYS A 458 -0.13 22.55 7.37
N LYS A 459 -1.14 22.54 8.24
CA LYS A 459 -1.71 21.31 8.81
C LYS A 459 -2.21 20.36 7.71
N LEU A 460 -3.01 20.87 6.76
CA LEU A 460 -3.59 20.05 5.68
C LEU A 460 -2.54 19.54 4.68
N LYS A 461 -1.48 20.30 4.42
CA LYS A 461 -0.36 19.89 3.56
C LYS A 461 0.41 18.65 4.06
N THR A 462 0.17 18.24 5.30
CA THR A 462 0.82 17.05 5.88
C THR A 462 -0.08 15.82 5.91
N MET A 463 -1.38 15.97 5.60
CA MET A 463 -2.31 14.85 5.59
C MET A 463 -2.16 14.06 4.30
N LYS A 464 -2.03 12.72 4.36
CA LYS A 464 -1.84 11.86 3.19
C LYS A 464 -3.17 11.37 2.60
N VAL A 465 -3.41 11.63 1.31
CA VAL A 465 -4.60 11.19 0.53
C VAL A 465 -4.32 9.95 -0.34
N VAL A 466 -3.06 9.52 -0.36
CA VAL A 466 -2.63 8.29 -1.00
C VAL A 466 -2.28 7.29 0.09
N ASN A 467 -2.70 6.03 -0.09
CA ASN A 467 -2.55 4.99 0.91
C ASN A 467 -1.20 4.24 0.83
N ASP A 468 -0.16 4.85 0.25
CA ASP A 468 1.19 4.28 0.14
C ASP A 468 1.77 3.83 1.50
N VAL A 469 1.32 4.49 2.57
CA VAL A 469 1.66 4.16 3.95
C VAL A 469 1.26 2.72 4.28
N ALA A 470 0.04 2.33 3.92
CA ALA A 470 -0.46 0.98 4.15
C ALA A 470 0.17 -0.02 3.19
N GLU A 471 0.38 0.34 1.93
CA GLU A 471 1.08 -0.50 0.95
C GLU A 471 2.51 -0.83 1.42
N ARG A 472 3.24 0.12 2.01
CA ARG A 472 4.55 -0.13 2.64
C ARG A 472 4.44 -1.10 3.83
N GLY A 473 3.37 -0.99 4.62
CA GLY A 473 3.06 -1.94 5.69
C GLY A 473 2.83 -3.35 5.14
N VAL A 474 2.13 -3.47 4.00
CA VAL A 474 1.86 -4.74 3.32
C VAL A 474 3.17 -5.35 2.82
N ALA A 475 4.02 -4.55 2.16
CA ALA A 475 5.34 -4.99 1.73
C ALA A 475 6.20 -5.48 2.90
N LEU A 476 6.15 -4.80 4.04
CA LEU A 476 6.89 -5.18 5.24
C LEU A 476 6.45 -6.55 5.79
N ILE A 477 5.15 -6.85 5.87
CA ILE A 477 4.71 -8.18 6.32
C ILE A 477 5.05 -9.26 5.30
N GLN A 478 4.92 -8.98 3.99
CA GLN A 478 5.33 -9.91 2.94
C GLN A 478 6.81 -10.31 3.06
N ASP A 479 7.66 -9.34 3.38
CA ASP A 479 9.10 -9.53 3.57
C ASP A 479 9.46 -10.48 4.73
N TYR A 480 8.61 -10.55 5.75
CA TYR A 480 8.92 -11.13 7.06
C TYR A 480 8.00 -12.28 7.50
N ILE A 481 6.89 -12.53 6.81
CA ILE A 481 5.88 -13.51 7.24
C ILE A 481 6.47 -14.93 7.42
N HIS A 482 7.47 -15.29 6.61
CA HIS A 482 8.12 -16.61 6.64
C HIS A 482 9.56 -16.59 7.17
N VAL A 483 10.03 -15.47 7.73
CA VAL A 483 11.43 -15.30 8.12
C VAL A 483 11.54 -14.96 9.61
N ILE A 484 12.65 -15.38 10.24
CA ILE A 484 13.00 -15.14 11.65
C ILE A 484 12.12 -15.87 12.69
N THR A 485 10.79 -15.78 12.60
CA THR A 485 9.87 -16.36 13.59
C THR A 485 8.60 -16.93 12.97
N LYS A 486 8.15 -18.07 13.52
CA LYS A 486 6.82 -18.65 13.25
C LYS A 486 5.76 -18.14 14.24
N ASP A 487 6.19 -17.64 15.40
CA ASP A 487 5.33 -17.12 16.46
C ASP A 487 4.71 -15.77 16.07
N GLU A 488 3.37 -15.68 16.09
CA GLU A 488 2.61 -14.50 15.66
C GLU A 488 2.88 -13.27 16.53
N GLU A 489 2.97 -13.44 17.85
CA GLU A 489 3.18 -12.33 18.78
C GLU A 489 4.58 -11.72 18.59
N GLN A 490 5.61 -12.57 18.52
CA GLN A 490 6.97 -12.14 18.20
C GLN A 490 7.09 -11.53 16.82
N ARG A 491 6.26 -11.94 15.85
CA ARG A 491 6.24 -11.31 14.53
C ARG A 491 5.75 -9.88 14.62
N GLN A 492 4.73 -9.58 15.43
CA GLN A 492 4.28 -8.20 15.63
C GLN A 492 5.40 -7.31 16.17
N PHE A 493 6.12 -7.78 17.20
CA PHE A 493 7.25 -7.01 17.73
C PHE A 493 8.40 -6.89 16.72
N LEU A 494 8.67 -7.93 15.93
CA LEU A 494 9.68 -7.91 14.89
C LEU A 494 9.38 -6.84 13.83
N LEU A 495 8.15 -6.77 13.32
CA LEU A 495 7.75 -5.81 12.28
C LEU A 495 7.91 -4.37 12.78
N GLN A 496 7.54 -4.10 14.03
CA GLN A 496 7.70 -2.80 14.68
C GLN A 496 9.17 -2.40 14.78
N VAL A 497 10.00 -3.32 15.27
CA VAL A 497 11.45 -3.14 15.44
C VAL A 497 12.14 -2.90 14.10
N VAL A 498 11.76 -3.65 13.07
CA VAL A 498 12.29 -3.47 11.72
C VAL A 498 11.82 -2.14 11.13
N SER A 499 10.55 -1.78 11.28
CA SER A 499 10.01 -0.51 10.80
C SER A 499 10.73 0.69 11.43
N ASP A 500 10.99 0.65 12.73
CA ASP A 500 11.77 1.66 13.46
C ASP A 500 13.22 1.73 12.97
N HIS A 501 13.90 0.58 12.86
CA HIS A 501 15.27 0.54 12.36
C HIS A 501 15.36 1.00 10.89
N ARG A 502 14.38 0.64 10.04
CA ARG A 502 13.86 1.38 8.87
C ARG A 502 14.31 2.85 8.81
N LYS A 503 13.65 3.62 9.67
CA LYS A 503 13.73 5.08 9.73
C LYS A 503 15.07 5.58 10.24
N ASN A 504 15.63 4.93 11.26
CA ASN A 504 16.87 5.36 11.87
C ASN A 504 18.10 5.05 11.00
N PHE A 505 18.04 4.05 10.13
CA PHE A 505 19.14 3.63 9.24
C PHE A 505 18.64 3.57 7.79
N PRO A 506 18.45 4.68 7.08
CA PRO A 506 17.80 4.68 5.77
C PRO A 506 18.58 3.89 4.71
N ASN A 507 19.91 3.93 4.75
CA ASN A 507 20.79 3.25 3.80
C ASN A 507 22.02 2.64 4.48
N SER A 508 22.79 1.87 3.72
CA SER A 508 24.01 1.18 4.17
C SER A 508 25.29 2.01 4.04
N LEU A 509 25.18 3.29 3.68
CA LEU A 509 26.36 4.15 3.56
C LEU A 509 27.01 4.33 4.92
N LYS A 510 28.35 4.21 4.97
CA LYS A 510 29.13 4.31 6.22
C LYS A 510 28.80 5.58 7.01
N ARG A 511 28.67 6.72 6.33
CA ARG A 511 28.32 8.00 6.95
C ARG A 511 26.97 7.94 7.67
N SER A 512 25.93 7.47 6.97
CA SER A 512 24.58 7.35 7.51
C SER A 512 24.52 6.42 8.72
N VAL A 513 25.24 5.29 8.66
CA VAL A 513 25.31 4.33 9.77
C VAL A 513 25.99 4.96 11.00
N ILE A 514 27.09 5.71 10.81
CA ILE A 514 27.78 6.39 11.91
C ILE A 514 26.89 7.47 12.53
N GLU A 515 26.22 8.28 11.71
CA GLU A 515 25.30 9.32 12.19
C GLU A 515 24.15 8.71 13.02
N ALA A 516 23.56 7.62 12.54
CA ALA A 516 22.50 6.89 13.24
C ALA A 516 22.97 6.26 14.56
N LEU A 517 24.17 5.68 14.61
CA LEU A 517 24.73 5.11 15.84
C LEU A 517 24.98 6.20 16.89
N LYS A 518 25.57 7.33 16.50
CA LYS A 518 25.77 8.48 17.40
C LYS A 518 24.47 9.01 17.98
N LYS A 519 23.39 9.04 17.18
CA LYS A 519 22.06 9.46 17.65
C LYS A 519 21.50 8.51 18.71
N ASN A 520 21.74 7.21 18.57
CA ASN A 520 21.30 6.21 19.57
C ASN A 520 22.10 6.29 20.87
N ASP A 521 23.40 6.60 20.80
CA ASP A 521 24.26 6.75 22.00
C ASP A 521 23.88 7.98 22.84
N LEU A 522 23.32 9.04 22.23
CA LEU A 522 22.81 10.22 22.93
C LEU A 522 21.46 10.00 23.62
N CYS A 523 20.74 8.92 23.30
CA CYS A 523 19.43 8.57 23.86
C CYS A 523 19.49 7.46 24.93
N CYS A 524 20.68 6.95 25.28
CA CYS A 524 20.87 5.88 26.26
C CYS A 524 21.36 6.38 27.62
#